data_AF-A0AAX4PH03-F1
#
_entry.id   AF-A0AAX4PH03-F1
#
_cell.length_a   1.000
_cell.length_b   1.000
_cell.length_c   1.000
_cell.angle_alpha   90.00
_cell.angle_beta   90.00
_cell.angle_gamma   90.00
#
_symmetry.space_group_name_H-M   'P 1'
#
loop_
_entity.id
_entity.type
_entity.pdbx_description
1 polymer ?
#
loop_
_entity_poly.entity_id
_entity_poly.type
_entity_poly.pdbx_seq_one_letter_code
_entity_poly.pdbx_strand_id
1 'polypeptide(L)'
;MPDRTAILNKTDAAAALQRLMDAGDDVPKLIEAVKNASFLEDVPSPERQTLRAHKRKLKRALVKQSTESRRSLFQTKAEDTERYVKSDKKFAELCDEYQGLKWRIVKMPGGATRKADHYYTLHGLMMQATRGNLTESCPMFAENGNIDFHGRFQWDSWNLAKGLTNAQAREKFVAEYFKFPSTELYKDTRSIAIKAQPQAARA
;
A
#
# COMPACT_ATOMS: atom_id res chain seq x y z
N MET A 1 0.88 -29.08 43.70
CA MET A 1 -0.17 -28.80 42.68
C MET A 1 0.53 -28.20 41.47
N PRO A 2 0.63 -28.89 40.33
CA PRO A 2 1.29 -28.34 39.14
C PRO A 2 0.45 -27.21 38.53
N ASP A 3 1.11 -26.10 38.21
CA ASP A 3 0.53 -24.87 37.65
C ASP A 3 -0.24 -25.14 36.34
N ARG A 4 -1.56 -24.88 36.33
CA ARG A 4 -2.43 -25.06 35.15
C ARG A 4 -2.01 -24.19 33.96
N THR A 5 -1.39 -23.04 34.21
CA THR A 5 -0.87 -22.12 33.19
C THR A 5 0.32 -22.70 32.44
N ALA A 6 1.20 -23.45 33.12
CA ALA A 6 2.33 -24.12 32.50
C ALA A 6 1.91 -25.29 31.60
N ILE A 7 0.75 -25.89 31.85
CA ILE A 7 0.22 -27.01 31.06
C ILE A 7 -0.41 -26.50 29.76
N LEU A 8 -1.16 -25.38 29.80
CA LEU A 8 -1.74 -24.73 28.62
C LEU A 8 -0.66 -24.20 27.65
N ASN A 9 0.40 -23.61 28.17
CA ASN A 9 1.51 -23.13 27.35
C ASN A 9 2.28 -24.28 26.66
N LYS A 10 2.35 -25.46 27.28
CA LYS A 10 2.99 -26.65 26.67
C LYS A 10 2.14 -27.25 25.56
N THR A 11 0.82 -27.27 25.69
CA THR A 11 -0.07 -27.78 24.63
C THR A 11 -0.06 -26.86 23.41
N ASP A 12 0.00 -25.55 23.63
CA ASP A 12 0.11 -24.57 22.54
C ASP A 12 1.49 -24.58 21.87
N ALA A 13 2.56 -24.77 22.65
CA ALA A 13 3.90 -24.95 22.12
C ALA A 13 4.02 -26.22 21.25
N ALA A 14 3.49 -27.35 21.72
CA ALA A 14 3.47 -28.60 20.97
C ALA A 14 2.67 -28.47 19.66
N ALA A 15 1.50 -27.82 19.69
CA ALA A 15 0.70 -27.56 18.50
C ALA A 15 1.40 -26.61 17.51
N ALA A 16 2.11 -25.59 17.99
CA ALA A 16 2.91 -24.69 17.16
C ALA A 16 4.08 -25.41 16.50
N LEU A 17 4.74 -26.33 17.22
CA LEU A 17 5.79 -27.17 16.66
C LEU A 17 5.27 -28.14 15.61
N GLN A 18 4.12 -28.77 15.84
CA GLN A 18 3.52 -29.67 14.86
C GLN A 18 3.23 -28.92 13.55
N ARG A 19 2.68 -27.71 13.62
CA ARG A 19 2.47 -26.84 12.45
C ARG A 19 3.78 -26.45 11.74
N LEU A 20 4.88 -26.25 12.47
CA LEU A 20 6.20 -25.99 11.89
C LEU A 20 6.76 -27.22 11.17
N MET A 21 6.52 -28.41 11.69
CA MET A 21 6.92 -29.67 11.06
C MET A 21 6.05 -29.99 9.83
N ASP A 22 4.74 -29.81 9.93
CA ASP A 22 3.77 -30.01 8.85
C ASP A 22 3.99 -29.06 7.67
N ALA A 23 4.51 -27.85 7.93
CA ALA A 23 4.85 -26.88 6.89
C ALA A 23 6.00 -27.35 5.97
N GLY A 24 6.87 -28.27 6.43
CA GLY A 24 7.90 -28.89 5.59
C GLY A 24 8.77 -27.87 4.83
N ASP A 25 8.76 -27.96 3.50
CA ASP A 25 9.45 -27.04 2.56
C ASP A 25 8.50 -26.02 1.89
N ASP A 26 7.21 -26.04 2.25
CA ASP A 26 6.18 -25.18 1.68
C ASP A 26 6.29 -23.76 2.26
N VAL A 27 6.91 -22.86 1.51
CA VAL A 27 7.25 -21.48 1.92
C VAL A 27 6.07 -20.68 2.50
N PRO A 28 4.88 -20.61 1.87
CA PRO A 28 3.74 -19.90 2.44
C PRO A 28 3.28 -20.48 3.79
N LYS A 29 3.18 -21.81 3.91
CA LYS A 29 2.81 -22.47 5.18
C LYS A 29 3.86 -22.26 6.26
N LEU A 30 5.14 -22.24 5.88
CA LEU A 30 6.25 -21.97 6.79
C LEU A 30 6.22 -20.53 7.31
N ILE A 31 5.80 -19.55 6.50
CA ILE A 31 5.62 -18.15 6.93
C ILE A 31 4.53 -18.05 8.00
N GLU A 32 3.38 -18.68 7.79
CA GLU A 32 2.26 -18.67 8.73
C GLU A 32 2.61 -19.41 10.03
N ALA A 33 3.24 -20.59 9.93
CA ALA A 33 3.66 -21.36 11.08
C ALA A 33 4.71 -20.61 11.93
N VAL A 34 5.68 -19.93 11.30
CA VAL A 34 6.68 -19.10 12.02
C VAL A 34 6.05 -17.88 12.70
N LYS A 35 5.03 -17.26 12.10
CA LYS A 35 4.29 -16.15 12.73
C LYS A 35 3.53 -16.65 13.96
N ASN A 36 2.82 -17.77 13.83
CA ASN A 36 2.03 -18.35 14.91
C ASN A 36 2.91 -18.86 16.07
N ALA A 37 4.15 -19.28 15.79
CA ALA A 37 5.08 -19.75 16.79
C ALA A 37 5.93 -18.64 17.46
N SER A 38 5.75 -17.36 17.09
CA SER A 38 6.62 -16.26 17.53
C SER A 38 6.70 -16.08 19.06
N PHE A 39 5.67 -16.48 19.80
CA PHE A 39 5.66 -16.47 21.27
C PHE A 39 6.73 -17.40 21.90
N LEU A 40 7.24 -18.40 21.17
CA LEU A 40 8.32 -19.29 21.62
C LEU A 40 9.70 -18.60 21.64
N GLU A 41 9.84 -17.37 21.15
CA GLU A 41 11.12 -16.66 21.16
C GLU A 41 11.55 -16.17 22.55
N ASP A 42 10.56 -15.87 23.39
CA ASP A 42 10.74 -15.27 24.72
C ASP A 42 10.89 -16.33 25.81
N VAL A 43 10.55 -17.60 25.51
CA VAL A 43 10.66 -18.71 26.46
C VAL A 43 11.99 -19.45 26.23
N PRO A 44 12.88 -19.55 27.23
CA PRO A 44 14.09 -20.37 27.13
C PRO A 44 13.74 -21.86 27.18
N SER A 45 13.30 -22.40 26.04
CA SER A 45 12.83 -23.78 25.84
C SER A 45 13.55 -24.43 24.65
N PRO A 46 13.76 -25.76 24.61
CA PRO A 46 14.23 -26.46 23.41
C PRO A 46 13.39 -26.17 22.15
N GLU A 47 12.12 -25.83 22.33
CA GLU A 47 11.16 -25.44 21.28
C GLU A 47 11.55 -24.11 20.60
N ARG A 48 12.33 -23.27 21.28
CA ARG A 48 12.92 -22.06 20.69
C ARG A 48 13.98 -22.41 19.65
N GLN A 49 14.72 -23.49 19.86
CA GLN A 49 15.79 -23.91 18.96
C GLN A 49 15.22 -24.46 17.65
N THR A 50 14.10 -25.18 17.72
CA THR A 50 13.36 -25.65 16.54
C THR A 50 12.77 -24.47 15.77
N LEU A 51 12.14 -23.49 16.42
CA LEU A 51 11.69 -22.25 15.78
C LEU A 51 12.84 -21.52 15.05
N ARG A 52 14.02 -21.40 15.69
CA ARG A 52 15.20 -20.79 15.06
C ARG A 52 15.67 -21.57 13.84
N ALA A 53 15.60 -22.90 13.86
CA ALA A 53 15.92 -23.75 12.72
C ALA A 53 14.95 -23.50 11.56
N HIS A 54 13.64 -23.46 11.83
CA HIS A 54 12.62 -23.16 10.81
C HIS A 54 12.72 -21.72 10.27
N LYS A 55 13.05 -20.71 11.10
CA LYS A 55 13.36 -19.34 10.64
C LYS A 55 14.56 -19.30 9.71
N ARG A 56 15.63 -20.06 10.02
CA ARG A 56 16.80 -20.19 9.12
C ARG A 56 16.43 -20.88 7.81
N LYS A 57 15.57 -21.91 7.88
CA LYS A 57 15.04 -22.62 6.70
C LYS A 57 14.22 -21.68 5.81
N LEU A 58 13.33 -20.89 6.41
CA LEU A 58 12.55 -19.84 5.74
C LEU A 58 13.47 -18.83 5.04
N LYS A 59 14.49 -18.32 5.75
CA LYS A 59 15.45 -17.38 5.17
C LYS A 59 16.19 -17.98 3.97
N ARG A 60 16.61 -19.25 4.05
CA ARG A 60 17.27 -19.95 2.93
C ARG A 60 16.32 -20.17 1.76
N ALA A 61 15.07 -20.54 2.01
CA ALA A 61 14.06 -20.74 0.97
C ALA A 61 13.73 -19.42 0.25
N LEU A 62 13.57 -18.31 0.98
CA LEU A 62 13.36 -16.99 0.40
C LEU A 62 14.56 -16.50 -0.42
N VAL A 63 15.80 -16.76 0.03
CA VAL A 63 17.00 -16.39 -0.74
C VAL A 63 17.11 -17.18 -2.05
N LYS A 64 16.71 -18.46 -2.05
CA LYS A 64 16.72 -19.32 -3.24
C LYS A 64 15.62 -18.97 -4.26
N GLN A 65 14.53 -18.36 -3.82
CA GLN A 65 13.47 -17.91 -4.73
C GLN A 65 13.90 -16.66 -5.52
N SER A 66 13.47 -16.58 -6.77
CA SER A 66 13.66 -15.38 -7.60
C SER A 66 13.03 -14.16 -6.92
N THR A 67 13.53 -12.97 -7.24
CA THR A 67 13.00 -11.70 -6.72
C THR A 67 11.52 -11.50 -7.07
N GLU A 68 11.05 -12.05 -8.20
CA GLU A 68 9.64 -12.05 -8.62
C GLU A 68 8.78 -13.00 -7.80
N SER A 69 9.21 -14.25 -7.57
CA SER A 69 8.47 -15.20 -6.73
C SER A 69 8.38 -14.70 -5.29
N ARG A 70 9.44 -14.06 -4.77
CA ARG A 70 9.42 -13.40 -3.46
C ARG A 70 8.36 -12.30 -3.38
N ARG A 71 8.22 -11.46 -4.43
CA ARG A 71 7.19 -10.41 -4.45
C ARG A 71 5.78 -11.00 -4.43
N SER A 72 5.54 -12.07 -5.19
CA SER A 72 4.22 -12.72 -5.24
C SER A 72 3.78 -13.33 -3.89
N LEU A 73 4.72 -13.84 -3.10
CA LEU A 73 4.45 -14.42 -1.77
C LEU A 73 4.02 -13.39 -0.71
N PHE A 74 4.31 -12.10 -0.93
CA PHE A 74 3.87 -11.00 -0.06
C PHE A 74 2.75 -10.17 -0.69
N GLN A 75 2.29 -10.50 -1.91
CA GLN A 75 1.15 -9.87 -2.56
C GLN A 75 -0.16 -10.49 -2.06
N THR A 76 -0.53 -10.24 -0.82
CA THR A 76 -1.89 -10.53 -0.31
C THR A 76 -2.85 -9.33 -0.51
N LYS A 77 -2.64 -8.50 -1.54
CA LYS A 77 -3.33 -7.19 -1.64
C LYS A 77 -3.74 -6.72 -3.04
N ALA A 78 -3.81 -7.62 -4.03
CA ALA A 78 -4.49 -7.28 -5.28
C ALA A 78 -6.03 -7.33 -5.16
N GLU A 79 -6.57 -8.02 -4.15
CA GLU A 79 -8.02 -8.11 -3.93
C GLU A 79 -8.62 -6.87 -3.22
N ASP A 80 -7.79 -6.03 -2.61
CA ASP A 80 -8.29 -4.81 -1.99
C ASP A 80 -8.73 -3.80 -3.05
N THR A 81 -8.02 -3.67 -4.18
CA THR A 81 -8.33 -2.66 -5.20
C THR A 81 -9.75 -2.75 -5.77
N GLU A 82 -10.34 -3.94 -5.90
CA GLU A 82 -11.71 -4.09 -6.41
C GLU A 82 -12.79 -3.71 -5.38
N ARG A 83 -12.49 -3.86 -4.07
CA ARG A 83 -13.43 -3.48 -2.99
C ARG A 83 -13.53 -1.97 -2.75
N TYR A 84 -12.51 -1.20 -3.13
CA TYR A 84 -12.52 0.26 -2.89
C TYR A 84 -13.28 1.08 -3.93
N VAL A 85 -13.57 0.51 -5.11
CA VAL A 85 -14.13 1.24 -6.28
C VAL A 85 -15.56 1.78 -6.04
N LYS A 86 -16.34 1.21 -5.11
CA LYS A 86 -17.80 1.46 -5.04
C LYS A 86 -18.29 2.49 -4.01
N SER A 87 -17.43 3.16 -3.25
CA SER A 87 -17.92 4.15 -2.26
C SER A 87 -17.54 5.58 -2.63
N ASP A 88 -18.50 6.33 -3.19
CA ASP A 88 -18.42 7.79 -3.37
C ASP A 88 -17.95 8.54 -2.09
N LYS A 89 -18.30 8.02 -0.92
CA LYS A 89 -17.91 8.58 0.39
C LYS A 89 -16.40 8.65 0.61
N LYS A 90 -15.61 7.77 -0.04
CA LYS A 90 -14.15 7.79 0.07
C LYS A 90 -13.50 8.83 -0.83
N PHE A 91 -14.16 9.26 -1.92
CA PHE A 91 -13.52 10.17 -2.87
C PHE A 91 -13.13 11.50 -2.22
N ALA A 92 -14.03 12.12 -1.45
CA ALA A 92 -13.73 13.37 -0.75
C ALA A 92 -12.57 13.24 0.25
N GLU A 93 -12.61 12.20 1.10
CA GLU A 93 -11.53 11.91 2.06
C GLU A 93 -10.19 11.68 1.35
N LEU A 94 -10.19 10.93 0.24
CA LEU A 94 -9.00 10.66 -0.55
C LEU A 94 -8.49 11.91 -1.28
N CYS A 95 -9.37 12.84 -1.67
CA CYS A 95 -8.97 14.13 -2.23
C CYS A 95 -8.22 14.98 -1.18
N ASP A 96 -8.71 15.01 0.06
CA ASP A 96 -8.06 15.73 1.15
C ASP A 96 -6.71 15.10 1.50
N GLU A 97 -6.64 13.77 1.58
CA GLU A 97 -5.39 13.04 1.76
C GLU A 97 -4.41 13.33 0.63
N TYR A 98 -4.86 13.22 -0.63
CA TYR A 98 -4.12 13.52 -1.85
C TYR A 98 -3.43 14.88 -1.80
N GLN A 99 -4.15 15.92 -1.35
CA GLN A 99 -3.61 17.27 -1.23
C GLN A 99 -2.59 17.39 -0.08
N GLY A 100 -2.77 16.64 1.00
CA GLY A 100 -1.85 16.61 2.15
C GLY A 100 -0.55 15.80 1.93
N LEU A 101 -0.47 15.01 0.86
CA LEU A 101 0.69 14.17 0.57
C LEU A 101 1.93 14.99 0.17
N LYS A 102 3.09 14.60 0.69
CA LYS A 102 4.38 15.22 0.36
C LYS A 102 4.96 14.62 -0.93
N TRP A 103 4.51 15.14 -2.05
CA TRP A 103 4.96 14.75 -3.40
C TRP A 103 6.41 15.09 -3.66
N ARG A 104 7.14 14.16 -4.29
CA ARG A 104 8.52 14.37 -4.71
C ARG A 104 8.59 15.34 -5.88
N ILE A 105 9.58 16.23 -5.83
CA ILE A 105 9.91 17.12 -6.94
C ILE A 105 10.94 16.43 -7.83
N VAL A 106 10.62 16.33 -9.12
CA VAL A 106 11.48 15.82 -10.19
C VAL A 106 12.07 17.02 -10.94
N LYS A 107 13.39 17.04 -11.08
CA LYS A 107 14.11 18.05 -11.85
C LYS A 107 14.06 17.67 -13.34
N MET A 108 13.64 18.60 -14.17
CA MET A 108 13.62 18.48 -15.63
C MET A 108 14.88 19.13 -16.23
N PRO A 109 15.32 18.71 -17.43
CA PRO A 109 16.36 19.41 -18.16
C PRO A 109 15.93 20.87 -18.38
N GLY A 110 16.87 21.81 -18.23
CA GLY A 110 16.59 23.26 -18.28
C GLY A 110 16.27 23.89 -16.93
N GLY A 111 16.51 23.20 -15.81
CA GLY A 111 16.35 23.77 -14.46
C GLY A 111 14.90 23.88 -13.98
N ALA A 112 13.93 23.51 -14.83
CA ALA A 112 12.54 23.41 -14.44
C ALA A 112 12.32 22.29 -13.41
N THR A 113 11.33 22.46 -12.55
CA THR A 113 10.94 21.45 -11.55
C THR A 113 9.47 21.11 -11.74
N ARG A 114 9.15 19.82 -11.61
CA ARG A 114 7.76 19.33 -11.65
C ARG A 114 7.50 18.36 -10.51
N LYS A 115 6.25 18.23 -10.09
CA LYS A 115 5.83 17.11 -9.21
C LYS A 115 5.87 15.80 -10.00
N ALA A 116 5.82 14.67 -9.29
CA ALA A 116 5.71 13.36 -9.90
C ALA A 116 4.49 13.27 -10.86
N ASP A 117 4.58 12.45 -11.90
CA ASP A 117 3.59 12.45 -12.98
C ASP A 117 2.19 12.03 -12.49
N HIS A 118 2.11 11.08 -11.55
CA HIS A 118 0.83 10.64 -10.99
C HIS A 118 0.12 11.73 -10.18
N TYR A 119 0.84 12.75 -9.66
CA TYR A 119 0.19 13.91 -9.06
C TYR A 119 -0.74 14.57 -10.07
N TYR A 120 -0.24 14.85 -11.28
CA TYR A 120 -1.04 15.53 -12.30
C TYR A 120 -2.15 14.62 -12.81
N THR A 121 -1.91 13.32 -12.99
CA THR A 121 -2.96 12.36 -13.36
C THR A 121 -4.13 12.37 -12.36
N LEU A 122 -3.83 12.30 -11.05
CA LEU A 122 -4.84 12.37 -10.00
C LEU A 122 -5.54 13.73 -9.98
N HIS A 123 -4.80 14.82 -10.16
CA HIS A 123 -5.36 16.17 -10.24
C HIS A 123 -6.37 16.30 -11.38
N GLY A 124 -6.02 15.86 -12.58
CA GLY A 124 -6.91 15.92 -13.74
C GLY A 124 -8.20 15.13 -13.52
N LEU A 125 -8.12 13.94 -12.93
CA LEU A 125 -9.28 13.12 -12.57
C LEU A 125 -10.15 13.78 -11.49
N MET A 126 -9.52 14.39 -10.48
CA MET A 126 -10.21 15.13 -9.42
C MET A 126 -10.98 16.33 -9.98
N MET A 127 -10.35 17.11 -10.87
CA MET A 127 -10.97 18.28 -11.50
C MET A 127 -12.12 17.87 -12.43
N GLN A 128 -11.94 16.80 -13.21
CA GLN A 128 -13.01 16.23 -14.04
C GLN A 128 -14.19 15.73 -13.20
N ALA A 129 -13.93 15.09 -12.05
CA ALA A 129 -14.99 14.58 -11.16
C ALA A 129 -15.77 15.70 -10.44
N THR A 130 -15.16 16.86 -10.21
CA THR A 130 -15.72 17.98 -9.44
C THR A 130 -16.32 19.07 -10.33
N ARG A 131 -15.57 19.54 -11.32
CA ARG A 131 -15.95 20.64 -12.23
C ARG A 131 -16.45 20.14 -13.59
N GLY A 132 -16.19 18.88 -13.95
CA GLY A 132 -16.53 18.34 -15.26
C GLY A 132 -15.52 18.73 -16.33
N ASN A 133 -15.99 18.86 -17.58
CA ASN A 133 -15.13 19.11 -18.73
C ASN A 133 -14.43 20.46 -18.66
N LEU A 134 -13.15 20.47 -19.03
CA LEU A 134 -12.33 21.67 -19.15
C LEU A 134 -12.86 22.62 -20.25
N THR A 135 -13.12 23.86 -19.88
CA THR A 135 -13.50 24.97 -20.77
C THR A 135 -12.51 26.14 -20.75
N GLU A 136 -11.54 26.11 -19.83
CA GLU A 136 -10.58 27.19 -19.62
C GLU A 136 -9.41 27.12 -20.62
N SER A 137 -8.82 28.27 -20.93
CA SER A 137 -7.63 28.36 -21.77
C SER A 137 -6.38 27.89 -21.01
N CYS A 138 -5.37 27.41 -21.74
CA CYS A 138 -4.12 26.97 -21.15
C CYS A 138 -3.40 28.14 -20.46
N PRO A 139 -3.03 28.03 -19.17
CA PRO A 139 -2.24 29.05 -18.49
C PRO A 139 -0.83 29.12 -19.08
N MET A 140 -0.34 30.35 -19.31
CA MET A 140 0.98 30.60 -19.93
C MET A 140 1.97 31.25 -18.96
N PHE A 141 1.49 32.17 -18.11
CA PHE A 141 2.29 32.87 -17.11
C PHE A 141 1.68 32.69 -15.72
N ALA A 142 2.54 32.54 -14.72
CA ALA A 142 2.16 32.57 -13.32
C ALA A 142 1.98 34.03 -12.87
N GLU A 143 1.33 34.23 -11.72
CA GLU A 143 1.07 35.56 -11.15
C GLU A 143 2.35 36.39 -10.91
N ASN A 144 3.48 35.71 -10.71
CA ASN A 144 4.80 36.32 -10.52
C ASN A 144 5.52 36.66 -11.84
N GLY A 145 4.87 36.47 -13.00
CA GLY A 145 5.43 36.76 -14.32
C GLY A 145 6.38 35.69 -14.88
N ASN A 146 6.62 34.59 -14.14
CA ASN A 146 7.38 33.45 -14.65
C ASN A 146 6.50 32.53 -15.51
N ILE A 147 7.12 31.69 -16.34
CA ILE A 147 6.40 30.65 -17.10
C ILE A 147 5.78 29.64 -16.12
N ASP A 148 4.46 29.46 -16.19
CA ASP A 148 3.74 28.53 -15.31
C ASP A 148 3.78 27.10 -15.84
N PHE A 149 4.88 26.40 -15.59
CA PHE A 149 4.96 24.98 -15.90
C PHE A 149 3.95 24.17 -15.08
N HIS A 150 3.69 24.56 -13.82
CA HIS A 150 2.85 23.77 -12.93
C HIS A 150 1.38 23.80 -13.35
N GLY A 151 0.83 24.99 -13.55
CA GLY A 151 -0.53 25.18 -14.04
C GLY A 151 -0.73 24.58 -15.43
N ARG A 152 0.29 24.64 -16.29
CA ARG A 152 0.22 24.00 -17.61
C ARG A 152 0.11 22.48 -17.51
N PHE A 153 0.91 21.82 -16.66
CA PHE A 153 0.79 20.38 -16.45
C PHE A 153 -0.56 19.99 -15.82
N GLN A 154 -1.09 20.81 -14.90
CA GLN A 154 -2.44 20.60 -14.37
C GLN A 154 -3.50 20.71 -15.46
N TRP A 155 -3.43 21.73 -16.31
CA TRP A 155 -4.33 21.94 -17.43
C TRP A 155 -4.26 20.78 -18.43
N ASP A 156 -3.05 20.37 -18.82
CA ASP A 156 -2.83 19.25 -19.74
C ASP A 156 -3.44 17.95 -19.18
N SER A 157 -3.23 17.68 -17.88
CA SER A 157 -3.78 16.48 -17.23
C SER A 157 -5.31 16.49 -17.15
N TRP A 158 -5.93 17.66 -16.93
CA TRP A 158 -7.39 17.80 -16.94
C TRP A 158 -7.94 17.67 -18.36
N ASN A 159 -7.23 18.22 -19.36
CA ASN A 159 -7.61 18.07 -20.76
C ASN A 159 -7.56 16.60 -21.23
N LEU A 160 -6.60 15.81 -20.73
CA LEU A 160 -6.54 14.36 -20.99
C LEU A 160 -7.73 13.60 -20.38
N ALA A 161 -8.31 14.10 -19.29
CA ALA A 161 -9.48 13.51 -18.64
C ALA A 161 -10.82 13.95 -19.28
N LYS A 162 -10.78 14.86 -20.26
CA LYS A 162 -11.98 15.38 -20.94
C LYS A 162 -12.77 14.26 -21.60
N GLY A 163 -14.10 14.29 -21.44
CA GLY A 163 -15.00 13.27 -21.98
C GLY A 163 -15.29 12.11 -21.03
N LEU A 164 -14.63 12.03 -19.88
CA LEU A 164 -15.04 11.10 -18.82
C LEU A 164 -16.26 11.63 -18.07
N THR A 165 -17.20 10.74 -17.76
CA THR A 165 -18.30 11.07 -16.84
C THR A 165 -17.77 11.25 -15.42
N ASN A 166 -18.47 12.05 -14.60
CA ASN A 166 -18.03 12.34 -13.24
C ASN A 166 -17.87 11.05 -12.40
N ALA A 167 -18.77 10.07 -12.57
CA ALA A 167 -18.68 8.79 -11.87
C ALA A 167 -17.43 8.00 -12.29
N GLN A 168 -17.17 7.88 -13.59
CA GLN A 168 -15.97 7.21 -14.10
C GLN A 168 -14.67 7.91 -13.68
N ALA A 169 -14.68 9.24 -13.60
CA ALA A 169 -13.53 10.01 -13.13
C ALA A 169 -13.23 9.71 -11.64
N ARG A 170 -14.26 9.59 -10.79
CA ARG A 170 -14.11 9.19 -9.38
C ARG A 170 -13.56 7.78 -9.25
N GLU A 171 -14.12 6.82 -9.98
CA GLU A 171 -13.65 5.43 -9.96
C GLU A 171 -12.18 5.33 -10.38
N LYS A 172 -11.82 6.00 -11.47
CA LYS A 172 -10.42 6.06 -11.94
C LYS A 172 -9.51 6.75 -10.93
N PHE A 173 -9.95 7.82 -10.29
CA PHE A 173 -9.16 8.49 -9.26
C PHE A 173 -8.83 7.53 -8.10
N VAL A 174 -9.83 6.82 -7.60
CA VAL A 174 -9.65 5.84 -6.52
C VAL A 174 -8.70 4.72 -6.95
N ALA A 175 -8.88 4.18 -8.17
CA ALA A 175 -8.01 3.15 -8.70
C ALA A 175 -6.55 3.62 -8.83
N GLU A 176 -6.32 4.79 -9.42
CA GLU A 176 -4.99 5.35 -9.61
C GLU A 176 -4.34 5.72 -8.27
N TYR A 177 -5.13 6.13 -7.27
CA TYR A 177 -4.66 6.48 -5.93
C TYR A 177 -4.09 5.26 -5.17
N PHE A 178 -4.63 4.06 -5.38
CA PHE A 178 -4.06 2.85 -4.78
C PHE A 178 -2.92 2.25 -5.60
N LYS A 179 -2.79 2.66 -6.87
CA LYS A 179 -1.83 2.08 -7.81
C LYS A 179 -0.48 2.80 -7.85
N PHE A 180 -0.42 4.12 -7.66
CA PHE A 180 0.86 4.82 -7.82
C PHE A 180 1.87 4.39 -6.70
N PRO A 181 3.18 4.36 -7.00
CA PRO A 181 4.18 3.83 -6.09
C PRO A 181 4.58 4.84 -5.00
N SER A 182 4.96 4.34 -3.81
CA SER A 182 5.45 5.17 -2.71
C SER A 182 6.77 5.91 -3.00
N THR A 183 7.48 5.53 -4.07
CA THR A 183 8.70 6.17 -4.55
C THR A 183 8.49 7.61 -5.03
N GLU A 184 7.26 7.96 -5.39
CA GLU A 184 6.90 9.30 -5.87
C GLU A 184 6.62 10.29 -4.74
N LEU A 185 6.68 9.82 -3.51
CA LEU A 185 6.55 10.64 -2.31
C LEU A 185 7.90 10.81 -1.63
N TYR A 186 8.02 11.87 -0.84
CA TYR A 186 9.11 12.01 0.13
C TYR A 186 8.88 11.11 1.35
N LYS A 187 7.63 10.96 1.77
CA LYS A 187 7.21 10.07 2.87
C LYS A 187 5.83 9.51 2.55
N ASP A 188 5.66 8.21 2.71
CA ASP A 188 4.37 7.56 2.51
C ASP A 188 3.57 7.54 3.82
N THR A 189 2.58 8.44 3.91
CA THR A 189 1.69 8.56 5.06
C THR A 189 0.40 7.74 4.91
N ARG A 190 0.17 7.07 3.77
CA ARG A 190 -1.07 6.32 3.52
C ARG A 190 -1.21 5.09 4.43
N SER A 191 -0.09 4.57 4.93
CA SER A 191 -0.07 3.44 5.85
C SER A 191 -0.68 3.74 7.24
N ILE A 192 -0.85 5.03 7.59
CA ILE A 192 -1.45 5.45 8.87
C ILE A 192 -2.98 5.31 8.79
N ALA A 193 -3.60 5.63 7.65
CA ALA A 193 -5.06 5.55 7.47
C ALA A 193 -5.57 4.09 7.44
N ILE A 194 -4.81 3.16 6.85
CA ILE A 194 -5.19 1.73 6.82
C ILE A 194 -5.20 1.10 8.23
N LYS A 195 -4.36 1.59 9.16
CA LYS A 195 -4.31 1.11 10.54
C LYS A 195 -5.34 1.78 11.47
N ALA A 196 -5.96 2.87 11.04
CA ALA A 196 -6.90 3.64 11.84
C ALA A 196 -8.37 3.20 11.68
N GLN A 197 -8.68 2.25 10.79
CA GLN A 197 -10.01 1.64 10.79
C GLN A 197 -10.11 0.62 11.94
N PRO A 198 -10.96 0.86 12.96
CA PRO A 198 -11.29 -0.19 13.90
C PRO A 198 -11.94 -1.33 13.10
N GLN A 199 -11.47 -2.55 13.34
CA GLN A 199 -12.15 -3.76 12.88
C GLN A 199 -13.58 -3.73 13.46
N ALA A 200 -14.53 -3.17 12.71
CA ALA A 200 -15.93 -3.18 13.09
C ALA A 200 -16.42 -4.63 13.02
N ALA A 201 -16.58 -5.21 14.21
CA ALA A 201 -17.51 -6.26 14.59
C ALA A 201 -17.88 -7.27 13.48
N ARG A 202 -17.13 -8.38 13.43
CA ARG A 202 -17.72 -9.67 13.06
C ARG A 202 -18.54 -10.13 14.26
N ALA A 203 -19.84 -9.83 14.23
CA ALA A 203 -20.86 -10.53 15.00
C ALA A 203 -21.36 -11.72 14.18
#